data_AF-A0A7V6R4S7-F1
#
_entry.id   AF-A0A7V6R4S7-F1
#
_cell.length_a   1.000
_cell.length_b   1.000
_cell.length_c   1.000
_cell.angle_alpha   90.00
_cell.angle_beta   90.00
_cell.angle_gamma   90.00
#
_symmetry.space_group_name_H-M   'P 1'
#
loop_
_entity.id
_entity.type
_entity.pdbx_description
1 polymer ?
#
loop_
_entity_poly.entity_id
_entity_poly.type
_entity_poly.pdbx_seq_one_letter_code
_entity_poly.pdbx_strand_id
1 'polypeptide(L)' 'MKKERMIRMKLCDYKCVWIWGLRKSFIKKLNEYGRDGWELVQVVSGWYYFKRELKQKT' A
#
# COMPACT_ATOMS: atom_id res chain seq x y z
N MET A 1 33.63 -17.41 8.08
CA MET A 1 32.65 -16.53 8.77
C MET A 1 31.46 -16.28 7.85
N LYS A 2 30.30 -16.89 8.11
CA LYS A 2 29.08 -16.65 7.32
C LYS A 2 28.41 -15.39 7.87
N LYS A 3 28.37 -14.32 7.07
CA LYS A 3 27.68 -13.08 7.41
C LYS A 3 26.18 -13.33 7.26
N GLU A 4 25.53 -13.72 8.34
CA GLU A 4 24.07 -13.85 8.40
C GLU A 4 23.46 -12.49 8.07
N ARG A 5 22.91 -12.35 6.85
CA ARG A 5 22.11 -11.18 6.50
C ARG A 5 20.81 -11.29 7.30
N MET A 6 20.71 -10.56 8.40
CA MET A 6 19.43 -10.37 9.08
C MET A 6 18.47 -9.67 8.11
N ILE A 7 17.57 -10.44 7.51
CA ILE A 7 16.45 -9.89 6.74
C ILE A 7 15.51 -9.26 7.76
N ARG A 8 15.55 -7.92 7.86
CA ARG A 8 14.52 -7.17 8.60
C ARG A 8 13.21 -7.32 7.83
N MET A 9 12.40 -8.30 8.24
CA MET A 9 11.08 -8.50 7.68
C MET A 9 10.18 -7.39 8.23
N LYS A 10 9.83 -6.43 7.37
CA LYS A 10 8.88 -5.37 7.73
C LYS A 10 7.48 -5.95 7.69
N LEU A 11 6.72 -5.77 8.77
CA LEU A 11 5.30 -6.10 8.75
C LEU A 11 4.58 -5.10 7.84
N CYS A 12 3.75 -5.60 6.94
CA CYS A 12 2.97 -4.79 6.02
C CYS A 12 1.51 -5.20 6.10
N ASP A 13 0.62 -4.23 6.18
CA ASP A 13 -0.80 -4.41 5.89
C ASP A 13 -1.04 -4.34 4.39
N TYR A 14 -1.98 -5.14 3.91
CA TYR A 14 -2.42 -5.12 2.53
C TYR A 14 -3.92 -4.87 2.45
N LYS A 15 -4.32 -4.12 1.43
CA LYS A 15 -5.73 -3.82 1.17
C LYS A 15 -6.02 -3.87 -0.32
N CYS A 16 -7.15 -4.48 -0.67
CA CYS A 16 -7.70 -4.47 -2.01
C CYS A 16 -8.99 -3.65 -2.00
N VAL A 17 -9.13 -2.73 -2.96
CA VAL A 17 -10.33 -1.89 -3.08
C VAL A 17 -10.74 -1.78 -4.52
N TRP A 18 -12.00 -2.04 -4.81
CA TRP A 18 -12.59 -1.73 -6.09
C TRP A 18 -12.94 -0.24 -6.12
N ILE A 19 -12.36 0.51 -7.04
CA ILE A 19 -12.65 1.93 -7.19
C ILE A 19 -13.20 2.16 -8.58
N TRP A 20 -14.49 2.49 -8.64
CA TRP A 20 -15.19 2.83 -9.87
C TRP A 20 -15.68 4.28 -9.78
N GLY A 21 -15.44 5.10 -10.79
CA GLY A 21 -15.88 6.49 -10.81
C GLY A 21 -15.17 7.40 -11.82
N LEU A 22 -15.67 8.63 -11.93
CA LEU A 22 -15.11 9.67 -12.80
C LEU A 22 -13.68 10.05 -12.37
N ARG A 23 -12.80 10.28 -13.36
CA ARG A 23 -11.34 10.49 -13.22
C ARG A 23 -10.94 11.41 -12.06
N LYS A 24 -11.68 12.50 -11.82
CA LYS A 24 -11.38 13.47 -10.73
C LYS A 24 -11.66 12.93 -9.33
N SER A 25 -12.79 12.26 -9.11
CA SER A 25 -13.16 11.71 -7.80
C SER A 25 -12.25 10.53 -7.42
N PHE A 26 -11.91 9.72 -8.42
CA PHE A 26 -10.94 8.63 -8.30
C PHE A 26 -9.55 9.11 -7.84
N ILE A 27 -8.99 10.13 -8.52
CA ILE A 27 -7.66 10.68 -8.16
C ILE A 27 -7.66 11.24 -6.74
N LYS A 28 -8.75 11.90 -6.32
CA LYS A 28 -8.87 12.40 -4.94
C LYS A 28 -8.76 11.25 -3.93
N LYS A 29 -9.49 10.16 -4.15
CA LYS A 29 -9.49 8.99 -3.25
C LYS A 29 -8.13 8.30 -3.18
N LEU A 30 -7.42 8.19 -4.31
CA LEU A 30 -6.04 7.68 -4.33
C LEU A 30 -5.09 8.56 -3.51
N ASN A 31 -5.20 9.88 -3.65
CA ASN A 31 -4.37 10.82 -2.91
C ASN A 31 -4.65 10.77 -1.40
N GLU A 32 -5.90 10.54 -1.00
CA GLU A 32 -6.27 10.31 0.41
C GLU A 32 -5.60 9.04 0.96
N TYR A 33 -5.60 7.93 0.21
CA TYR A 33 -4.87 6.73 0.60
C TYR A 33 -3.36 6.98 0.74
N GLY A 34 -2.76 7.69 -0.21
CA GLY A 34 -1.35 8.08 -0.14
C GLY A 34 -1.03 8.91 1.11
N ARG A 35 -1.91 9.84 1.50
CA ARG A 35 -1.77 10.64 2.74
C ARG A 35 -1.91 9.81 4.01
N ASP A 36 -2.73 8.77 4.01
CA ASP A 36 -2.88 7.82 5.13
C ASP A 36 -1.72 6.80 5.20
N GLY A 37 -0.75 6.91 4.28
CA GLY A 37 0.46 6.09 4.24
C GLY A 37 0.30 4.78 3.45
N TRP A 38 -0.79 4.62 2.70
CA TRP A 38 -0.95 3.50 1.79
C TRP A 38 -0.19 3.75 0.49
N GLU A 39 0.67 2.81 0.12
CA GLU A 39 1.38 2.79 -1.15
C GLU A 39 0.60 1.92 -2.14
N LEU A 40 0.32 2.47 -3.33
CA LEU A 40 -0.31 1.71 -4.41
C LEU A 40 0.72 0.73 -5.00
N VAL A 41 0.40 -0.56 -4.96
CA VAL A 41 1.26 -1.65 -5.43
C VAL A 41 0.91 -2.06 -6.85
N GLN A 42 -0.38 -2.26 -7.10
CA GLN A 42 -0.85 -2.79 -8.38
C GLN A 42 -2.28 -2.35 -8.68
N VAL A 43 -2.59 -2.28 -9.96
CA VAL A 43 -3.95 -2.06 -10.48
C VAL A 43 -4.28 -3.17 -11.45
N VAL A 44 -5.37 -3.91 -11.20
CA VAL A 44 -5.83 -5.00 -12.08
C VAL A 44 -7.33 -4.87 -12.28
N SER A 45 -7.77 -4.64 -13.53
CA SER A 45 -9.20 -4.60 -13.90
C SER A 45 -10.08 -3.70 -13.00
N GLY A 46 -9.54 -2.55 -12.57
CA GLY A 46 -10.24 -1.61 -11.67
C GLY A 46 -10.12 -1.93 -10.18
N TRP A 47 -9.45 -3.01 -9.81
CA TRP A 47 -9.03 -3.29 -8.44
C TRP A 47 -7.69 -2.62 -8.15
N TYR A 48 -7.60 -1.96 -7.01
CA TYR A 48 -6.43 -1.24 -6.55
C TYR A 48 -5.89 -1.94 -5.31
N TYR A 49 -4.66 -2.41 -5.42
CA TYR A 49 -3.94 -3.10 -4.36
C TYR A 49 -3.00 -2.12 -3.69
N PHE A 50 -3.17 -1.96 -2.39
CA PHE A 50 -2.34 -1.10 -1.56
C PHE A 50 -1.60 -1.93 -0.52
N LYS A 51 -0.43 -1.43 -0.13
CA LYS A 51 0.28 -1.90 1.05
C LYS A 51 0.58 -0.72 1.96
N ARG A 52 0.72 -0.97 3.25
CA ARG A 52 1.20 0.02 4.22
C ARG A 52 2.16 -0.66 5.16
N GLU A 53 3.33 -0.06 5.37
CA GLU A 53 4.27 -0.57 6.37
C GLU A 53 3.69 -0.31 7.77
N LEU A 54 3.59 -1.37 8.56
CA LEU A 54 3.27 -1.24 9.98
C LEU A 54 4.52 -0.76 10.68
N LYS A 55 4.49 0.50 11.12
CA LYS A 55 5.49 0.97 12.07
C LYS A 55 5.28 0.17 13.34
N GLN A 56 6.25 -0.69 13.68
CA GLN A 56 6.31 -1.26 15.03
C GLN A 56 6.26 -0.08 16.00
N LYS A 57 5.22 -0.02 16.84
CA LYS A 57 5.20 0.89 17.98
C LYS A 57 6.32 0.41 18.90
N THR A 58 7.44 1.11 18.87
CA THR A 58 8.51 1.00 19.87
C THR A 58 7.97 1.39 21.24
#